data_AF-A0AB74EZY6-F1
#
_entry.id   AF-A0AB74EZY6-F1
#
_cell.length_a   1.000
_cell.length_b   1.000
_cell.length_c   1.000
_cell.angle_alpha   90.00
_cell.angle_beta   90.00
_cell.angle_gamma   90.00
#
_symmetry.space_group_name_H-M   'P 1'
#
loop_
_entity.id
_entity.type
_entity.pdbx_description
1 polymer ?
#
loop_
_entity_poly.entity_id
_entity_poly.type
_entity_poly.pdbx_seq_one_letter_code
_entity_poly.pdbx_strand_id
1 'polypeptide(L)'
;MRKRRFGKKMLSALLIAGMLLTAMPLGVFAEEESNAVTPDESGVYVVTTPEELQWVADQTRLAENAENFAGKIVRLQAAEIDMQSIPWVPIDNFRGTFDGNNVPIKNLTVTNTGEDGSGLFGSIAYTESAAAPTFKNIVIDGATITGANDVGGIVGNAYSADIINCKVMNAIFNGGTRIGGMAGLSYGDITNCEVINCQMTGTDENGAVGGIIGLIGEGGSVIDSCNVNGCTMVGNRKIAGIAGAIQYGNTIKGCTVNSSTIRATVKFSSILTPIIKNAAAAGGIAGEVIGTSTLMTLQDNTVSGDMTVQSNQNKFRGWLIGSMTYRSGTQYVTLTNNQDLSNLTGAGVPEIGTK
;
A
#
# COMPACT_ATOMS: atom_id res chain seq x y z
N MET A 1 83.09 28.05 -43.99
CA MET A 1 82.11 27.21 -44.70
C MET A 1 81.86 25.92 -43.92
N ARG A 2 80.66 25.70 -43.40
CA ARG A 2 80.10 24.35 -43.18
C ARG A 2 78.59 24.45 -42.94
N LYS A 3 77.80 24.09 -43.96
CA LYS A 3 76.36 23.80 -43.83
C LYS A 3 76.19 22.40 -43.21
N ARG A 4 75.33 22.25 -42.21
CA ARG A 4 74.67 21.00 -41.79
C ARG A 4 73.22 21.38 -41.45
N ARG A 5 72.24 21.11 -42.33
CA ARG A 5 71.35 19.93 -42.34
C ARG A 5 70.74 19.62 -40.97
N PHE A 6 69.59 20.22 -40.67
CA PHE A 6 68.55 19.65 -39.80
C PHE A 6 67.17 20.04 -40.35
N GLY A 7 66.83 19.43 -41.48
CA GLY A 7 65.49 19.46 -42.05
C GLY A 7 64.88 18.06 -42.01
N LYS A 8 63.54 18.02 -41.93
CA LYS A 8 62.64 16.89 -42.23
C LYS A 8 62.09 16.02 -41.07
N LYS A 9 62.52 16.16 -39.81
CA LYS A 9 61.90 15.41 -38.69
C LYS A 9 60.81 16.15 -37.89
N MET A 10 60.69 17.48 -38.01
CA MET A 10 59.65 18.24 -37.29
C MET A 10 58.39 18.56 -38.09
N LEU A 11 58.39 18.37 -39.42
CA LEU A 11 57.20 18.66 -40.24
C LEU A 11 56.24 17.47 -40.40
N SER A 12 56.68 16.22 -40.15
CA SER A 12 55.77 15.05 -40.22
C SER A 12 55.01 14.79 -38.91
N ALA A 13 55.45 15.36 -37.79
CA ALA A 13 54.77 15.22 -36.50
C ALA A 13 53.55 16.17 -36.37
N LEU A 14 53.56 17.31 -37.07
CA LEU A 14 52.48 18.29 -37.05
C LEU A 14 51.29 17.95 -37.99
N LEU A 15 51.52 17.14 -39.02
CA LEU A 15 50.44 16.67 -39.91
C LEU A 15 49.67 15.46 -39.36
N ILE A 16 50.29 14.63 -38.53
CA ILE A 16 49.62 13.51 -37.85
C ILE A 16 48.78 14.03 -36.67
N ALA A 17 49.23 15.09 -35.98
CA ALA A 17 48.44 15.76 -34.94
C ALA A 17 47.22 16.53 -35.51
N GLY A 18 47.30 17.03 -36.75
CA GLY A 18 46.19 17.71 -37.42
C GLY A 18 45.11 16.77 -37.97
N MET A 19 45.46 15.53 -38.34
CA MET A 19 44.48 14.53 -38.82
C MET A 19 43.83 13.73 -37.69
N LEU A 20 44.48 13.55 -36.53
CA LEU A 20 43.88 12.87 -35.38
C LEU A 20 42.84 13.71 -34.61
N LEU A 21 42.74 15.02 -34.85
CA LEU A 21 41.70 15.85 -34.23
C LEU A 21 40.34 15.80 -34.94
N THR A 22 40.25 15.19 -36.13
CA THR A 22 39.01 15.09 -36.90
C THR A 22 38.31 13.74 -36.79
N ALA A 23 38.91 12.80 -36.04
CA ALA A 23 38.38 11.45 -35.83
C ALA A 23 38.07 11.18 -34.35
N MET A 24 37.74 12.21 -33.57
CA MET A 24 36.90 11.96 -32.41
C MET A 24 35.52 11.63 -32.96
N PRO A 25 34.95 10.44 -32.69
CA PRO A 25 33.52 10.31 -32.87
C PRO A 25 32.93 11.47 -32.07
N LEU A 26 32.22 12.36 -32.76
CA LEU A 26 31.23 13.20 -32.08
C LEU A 26 30.43 12.19 -31.28
N GLY A 27 30.68 12.14 -29.97
CA GLY A 27 29.74 11.56 -29.05
C GLY A 27 28.47 12.31 -29.37
N VAL A 28 27.58 11.63 -30.10
CA VAL A 28 26.17 11.89 -30.02
C VAL A 28 25.91 11.64 -28.54
N PHE A 29 26.08 12.69 -27.73
CA PHE A 29 25.36 12.80 -26.49
C PHE A 29 23.93 12.70 -26.97
N ALA A 30 23.33 11.51 -26.82
CA ALA A 30 21.90 11.45 -26.70
C ALA A 30 21.59 12.52 -25.66
N GLU A 31 20.90 13.57 -26.10
CA GLU A 31 20.22 14.47 -25.18
C GLU A 31 19.45 13.51 -24.27
N GLU A 32 19.85 13.40 -22.99
CA GLU A 32 19.05 12.63 -22.05
C GLU A 32 17.67 13.26 -22.11
N GLU A 33 16.71 12.57 -22.73
CA GLU A 33 15.33 13.04 -22.75
C GLU A 33 14.95 13.23 -21.29
N SER A 34 14.69 14.49 -20.94
CA SER A 34 14.37 14.85 -19.57
C SER A 34 13.02 14.26 -19.25
N ASN A 35 12.98 13.31 -18.31
CA ASN A 35 11.72 12.75 -17.77
C ASN A 35 11.04 13.70 -16.77
N ALA A 36 11.38 14.99 -16.81
CA ALA A 36 10.84 15.98 -15.89
C ALA A 36 9.40 16.33 -16.25
N VAL A 37 8.49 16.08 -15.33
CA VAL A 37 7.07 16.42 -15.52
C VAL A 37 6.85 17.88 -15.16
N THR A 38 6.39 18.67 -16.12
CA THR A 38 5.96 20.05 -15.89
C THR A 38 4.43 20.12 -15.86
N PRO A 39 3.85 21.04 -15.08
CA PRO A 39 2.40 21.17 -15.01
C PRO A 39 1.84 21.72 -16.33
N ASP A 40 0.66 21.25 -16.72
CA ASP A 40 -0.10 21.78 -17.85
C ASP A 40 -0.67 23.20 -17.58
N GLU A 41 -1.42 23.74 -18.56
CA GLU A 41 -2.06 25.07 -18.43
C GLU A 41 -3.02 25.17 -17.23
N SER A 42 -3.51 24.04 -16.72
CA SER A 42 -4.39 23.96 -15.54
C SER A 42 -3.62 23.71 -14.23
N GLY A 43 -2.29 23.62 -14.27
CA GLY A 43 -1.46 23.36 -13.09
C GLY A 43 -1.36 21.88 -12.71
N VAL A 44 -1.74 20.95 -13.59
CA VAL A 44 -1.73 19.50 -13.35
C VAL A 44 -0.45 18.88 -13.89
N TYR A 45 0.24 18.09 -13.07
CA TYR A 45 1.40 17.31 -13.48
C TYR A 45 0.90 16.03 -14.16
N VAL A 46 1.01 15.96 -15.48
CA VAL A 46 0.52 14.83 -16.27
C VAL A 46 1.63 13.80 -16.46
N VAL A 47 1.38 12.57 -16.00
CA VAL A 47 2.31 11.44 -16.07
C VAL A 47 1.81 10.45 -17.10
N THR A 48 2.65 10.13 -18.06
CA THR A 48 2.36 9.27 -19.22
C THR A 48 3.29 8.07 -19.33
N THR A 49 4.46 8.11 -18.68
CA THR A 49 5.45 7.03 -18.69
C THR A 49 5.84 6.54 -17.28
N PRO A 50 6.38 5.32 -17.15
CA PRO A 50 6.97 4.82 -15.90
C PRO A 50 8.11 5.69 -15.36
N GLU A 51 8.91 6.30 -16.23
CA GLU A 51 10.02 7.17 -15.86
C GLU A 51 9.52 8.52 -15.31
N GLU A 52 8.46 9.09 -15.88
CA GLU A 52 7.79 10.28 -15.35
C GLU A 52 7.15 9.99 -13.97
N LEU A 53 6.64 8.78 -13.75
CA LEU A 53 6.14 8.36 -12.43
C LEU A 53 7.28 8.25 -11.40
N GLN A 54 8.44 7.71 -11.80
CA GLN A 54 9.64 7.71 -10.95
C GLN A 54 10.10 9.13 -10.63
N TRP A 55 10.07 10.03 -11.62
CA TRP A 55 10.40 11.43 -11.39
C TRP A 55 9.54 12.05 -10.29
N VAL A 56 8.23 11.77 -10.25
CA VAL A 56 7.35 12.23 -9.16
C VAL A 56 7.82 11.71 -7.80
N ALA A 57 8.23 10.45 -7.71
CA ALA A 57 8.76 9.87 -6.47
C ALA A 57 10.06 10.52 -6.03
N ASP A 58 10.95 10.82 -6.97
CA ASP A 58 12.22 11.48 -6.66
C ASP A 58 12.01 12.92 -6.19
N GLN A 59 11.05 13.63 -6.79
CA GLN A 59 10.73 15.00 -6.38
C GLN A 59 10.30 15.11 -4.92
N THR A 60 9.66 14.10 -4.32
CA THR A 60 9.25 14.19 -2.91
C THR A 60 10.37 13.93 -1.90
N ARG A 61 11.56 13.56 -2.40
CA ARG A 61 12.78 13.34 -1.61
C ARG A 61 13.76 14.49 -1.68
N LEU A 62 13.57 15.42 -2.61
CA LEU A 62 14.42 16.60 -2.76
C LEU A 62 14.10 17.63 -1.68
N ALA A 63 15.11 18.03 -0.91
CA ALA A 63 14.98 19.07 0.11
C ALA A 63 14.49 20.42 -0.47
N GLU A 64 14.73 20.66 -1.76
CA GLU A 64 14.30 21.86 -2.49
C GLU A 64 12.80 21.88 -2.79
N ASN A 65 12.13 20.71 -2.76
CA ASN A 65 10.69 20.58 -2.92
C ASN A 65 9.98 20.38 -1.56
N ALA A 66 10.23 21.29 -0.62
CA ALA A 66 9.69 21.18 0.75
C ALA A 66 8.15 21.05 0.82
N GLU A 67 7.44 21.46 -0.23
CA GLU A 67 5.98 21.41 -0.32
C GLU A 67 5.45 20.06 -0.81
N ASN A 68 6.27 19.16 -1.40
CA ASN A 68 5.87 17.81 -1.83
C ASN A 68 4.51 17.74 -2.54
N PHE A 69 4.31 18.59 -3.54
CA PHE A 69 3.05 18.71 -4.30
C PHE A 69 1.84 19.22 -3.50
N ALA A 70 2.03 19.91 -2.38
CA ALA A 70 0.93 20.51 -1.60
C ALA A 70 0.01 21.36 -2.49
N GLY A 71 -1.29 21.03 -2.46
CA GLY A 71 -2.31 21.72 -3.28
C GLY A 71 -2.18 21.50 -4.79
N LYS A 72 -1.31 20.59 -5.25
CA LYS A 72 -1.14 20.22 -6.66
C LYS A 72 -1.83 18.91 -6.98
N ILE A 73 -2.05 18.67 -8.27
CA ILE A 73 -2.60 17.42 -8.80
C ILE A 73 -1.54 16.76 -9.66
N VAL A 74 -1.25 15.48 -9.37
CA VAL A 74 -0.54 14.57 -10.26
C VAL A 74 -1.58 13.64 -10.89
N ARG A 75 -1.62 13.54 -12.21
CA ARG A 75 -2.61 12.72 -12.93
C ARG A 75 -1.96 11.80 -13.95
N LEU A 76 -2.38 10.54 -13.97
CA LEU A 76 -1.98 9.62 -15.03
C LEU A 76 -2.79 9.86 -16.32
N GLN A 77 -2.10 9.84 -17.47
CA GLN A 77 -2.71 9.98 -18.79
C GLN A 77 -1.97 9.10 -19.81
N ALA A 78 -2.09 7.80 -19.63
CA ALA A 78 -1.59 6.78 -20.55
C ALA A 78 -2.64 5.69 -20.76
N ALA A 79 -2.36 4.75 -21.66
CA ALA A 79 -3.15 3.51 -21.72
C ALA A 79 -2.87 2.62 -20.50
N GLU A 80 -1.61 2.55 -20.09
CA GLU A 80 -1.10 1.86 -18.90
C GLU A 80 0.29 2.40 -18.54
N ILE A 81 0.72 2.17 -17.30
CA ILE A 81 2.08 2.43 -16.82
C ILE A 81 2.69 1.09 -16.43
N ASP A 82 3.56 0.52 -17.27
CA ASP A 82 4.22 -0.77 -16.97
C ASP A 82 5.53 -0.54 -16.20
N MET A 83 5.56 -0.97 -14.95
CA MET A 83 6.72 -0.86 -14.06
C MET A 83 7.65 -2.07 -14.13
N GLN A 84 7.47 -2.96 -15.13
CA GLN A 84 8.31 -4.14 -15.28
C GLN A 84 9.79 -3.77 -15.38
N SER A 85 10.63 -4.44 -14.58
CA SER A 85 12.09 -4.21 -14.49
C SER A 85 12.50 -2.83 -13.97
N ILE A 86 11.56 -2.02 -13.50
CA ILE A 86 11.82 -0.74 -12.83
C ILE A 86 11.71 -0.98 -11.32
N PRO A 87 12.81 -0.92 -10.56
CA PRO A 87 12.73 -0.99 -9.11
C PRO A 87 12.01 0.25 -8.59
N TRP A 88 10.93 0.05 -7.85
CA TRP A 88 10.15 1.16 -7.32
C TRP A 88 10.62 1.56 -5.92
N VAL A 89 10.85 2.87 -5.74
CA VAL A 89 11.01 3.47 -4.42
C VAL A 89 9.73 4.24 -4.09
N PRO A 90 9.00 3.90 -3.01
CA PRO A 90 7.68 4.46 -2.71
C PRO A 90 7.64 5.99 -2.60
N ILE A 91 6.63 6.65 -3.16
CA ILE A 91 6.47 8.11 -3.01
C ILE A 91 6.17 8.42 -1.54
N ASP A 92 7.09 9.13 -0.87
CA ASP A 92 6.93 9.53 0.53
C ASP A 92 6.47 10.96 0.66
N ASN A 93 5.80 11.26 1.78
CA ASN A 93 5.41 12.62 2.20
C ASN A 93 4.68 13.43 1.13
N PHE A 94 3.94 12.77 0.23
CA PHE A 94 3.14 13.42 -0.80
C PHE A 94 2.01 14.23 -0.15
N ARG A 95 1.80 15.47 -0.60
CA ARG A 95 0.85 16.45 -0.03
C ARG A 95 -0.25 16.90 -0.99
N GLY A 96 -0.27 16.34 -2.19
CA GLY A 96 -1.20 16.72 -3.24
C GLY A 96 -2.39 15.78 -3.39
N THR A 97 -3.04 15.88 -4.54
CA THR A 97 -3.95 14.85 -5.06
C THR A 97 -3.23 14.00 -6.10
N PHE A 98 -3.23 12.69 -5.92
CA PHE A 98 -2.82 11.75 -6.97
C PHE A 98 -4.08 11.13 -7.60
N ASP A 99 -4.29 11.44 -8.87
CA ASP A 99 -5.43 10.99 -9.66
C ASP A 99 -4.95 9.96 -10.69
N GLY A 100 -5.11 8.68 -10.36
CA GLY A 100 -4.71 7.58 -11.25
C GLY A 100 -5.51 7.52 -12.55
N ASN A 101 -6.62 8.26 -12.66
CA ASN A 101 -7.47 8.33 -13.85
C ASN A 101 -7.87 6.95 -14.42
N ASN A 102 -7.92 5.94 -13.54
CA ASN A 102 -8.13 4.52 -13.87
C ASN A 102 -7.10 3.92 -14.85
N VAL A 103 -5.96 4.58 -15.05
CA VAL A 103 -4.82 4.05 -15.81
C VAL A 103 -4.16 2.95 -14.98
N PRO A 104 -4.05 1.71 -15.48
CA PRO A 104 -3.41 0.63 -14.74
C PRO A 104 -1.91 0.88 -14.57
N ILE A 105 -1.43 0.81 -13.32
CA ILE A 105 -0.02 0.68 -12.98
C ILE A 105 0.28 -0.82 -12.84
N LYS A 106 1.05 -1.37 -13.78
CA LYS A 106 1.33 -2.80 -13.89
C LYS A 106 2.68 -3.18 -13.34
N ASN A 107 2.80 -4.41 -12.84
CA ASN A 107 4.08 -5.05 -12.51
C ASN A 107 4.95 -4.29 -11.49
N LEU A 108 4.33 -3.46 -10.65
CA LEU A 108 5.02 -2.68 -9.62
C LEU A 108 5.76 -3.61 -8.66
N THR A 109 7.07 -3.44 -8.53
CA THR A 109 7.90 -4.24 -7.61
C THR A 109 8.50 -3.34 -6.54
N VAL A 110 8.11 -3.58 -5.29
CA VAL A 110 8.62 -2.87 -4.11
C VAL A 110 9.31 -3.88 -3.20
N THR A 111 10.56 -3.60 -2.85
CA THR A 111 11.30 -4.36 -1.83
C THR A 111 11.90 -3.38 -0.85
N ASN A 112 11.26 -3.25 0.32
CA ASN A 112 11.67 -2.32 1.36
C ASN A 112 11.77 -3.03 2.71
N THR A 113 12.99 -3.38 3.11
CA THR A 113 13.25 -4.15 4.35
C THR A 113 13.63 -3.28 5.54
N GLY A 114 13.70 -1.96 5.39
CA GLY A 114 14.23 -1.04 6.41
C GLY A 114 13.34 0.14 6.81
N GLU A 115 12.36 0.53 6.00
CA GLU A 115 11.48 1.68 6.29
C GLU A 115 10.08 1.25 6.74
N ASP A 116 9.33 2.21 7.28
CA ASP A 116 8.02 1.96 7.88
C ASP A 116 6.93 1.66 6.84
N GLY A 117 6.95 2.29 5.66
CA GLY A 117 5.86 2.20 4.66
C GLY A 117 6.29 1.65 3.29
N SER A 118 5.53 0.69 2.77
CA SER A 118 5.74 0.09 1.44
C SER A 118 4.45 0.11 0.62
N GLY A 119 4.54 0.59 -0.63
CA GLY A 119 3.44 0.67 -1.58
C GLY A 119 3.79 1.53 -2.80
N LEU A 120 2.78 1.93 -3.59
CA LEU A 120 2.97 3.05 -4.52
C LEU A 120 3.45 4.30 -3.75
N PHE A 121 2.80 4.56 -2.62
CA PHE A 121 3.20 5.51 -1.60
C PHE A 121 3.79 4.79 -0.39
N GLY A 122 4.82 5.38 0.22
CA GLY A 122 5.48 4.83 1.40
C GLY A 122 4.79 5.31 2.67
N SER A 123 5.35 6.35 3.28
CA SER A 123 4.84 6.99 4.49
C SER A 123 4.35 8.41 4.22
N ILE A 124 3.14 8.70 4.67
CA ILE A 124 2.49 10.00 4.56
C ILE A 124 2.33 10.58 5.96
N ALA A 125 3.14 11.60 6.27
CA ALA A 125 3.10 12.29 7.54
C ALA A 125 1.86 13.17 7.69
N TYR A 126 1.37 13.28 8.93
CA TYR A 126 0.34 14.25 9.28
C TYR A 126 0.91 15.67 9.31
N THR A 127 0.15 16.63 8.78
CA THR A 127 0.54 18.04 8.77
C THR A 127 -0.66 18.91 9.06
N GLU A 128 -0.64 19.66 10.17
CA GLU A 128 -1.74 20.56 10.55
C GLU A 128 -1.96 21.71 9.54
N SER A 129 -0.92 22.06 8.79
CA SER A 129 -0.89 23.24 7.92
C SER A 129 -1.27 22.97 6.46
N ALA A 130 -1.55 21.73 6.07
CA ALA A 130 -1.92 21.40 4.70
C ALA A 130 -3.18 20.51 4.66
N ALA A 131 -3.93 20.61 3.57
CA ALA A 131 -5.02 19.68 3.30
C ALA A 131 -4.47 18.24 3.25
N ALA A 132 -5.24 17.29 3.76
CA ALA A 132 -4.88 15.89 3.68
C ALA A 132 -4.69 15.48 2.21
N PRO A 133 -3.65 14.70 1.90
CA PRO A 133 -3.47 14.11 0.57
C PRO A 133 -4.68 13.27 0.16
N THR A 134 -4.94 13.21 -1.14
CA THR A 134 -6.01 12.38 -1.70
C THR A 134 -5.44 11.45 -2.75
N PHE A 135 -5.68 10.15 -2.61
CA PHE A 135 -5.32 9.13 -3.57
C PHE A 135 -6.61 8.60 -4.20
N LYS A 136 -6.80 8.85 -5.50
CA LYS A 136 -8.06 8.49 -6.16
C LYS A 136 -7.88 7.88 -7.54
N ASN A 137 -8.83 7.03 -7.92
CA ASN A 137 -8.87 6.41 -9.26
C ASN A 137 -7.59 5.64 -9.62
N ILE A 138 -6.90 5.10 -8.62
CA ILE A 138 -5.63 4.38 -8.83
C ILE A 138 -5.94 2.91 -9.06
N VAL A 139 -5.37 2.34 -10.12
CA VAL A 139 -5.48 0.92 -10.44
C VAL A 139 -4.09 0.30 -10.40
N ILE A 140 -3.87 -0.67 -9.51
CA ILE A 140 -2.65 -1.49 -9.45
C ILE A 140 -2.98 -2.91 -9.90
N ASP A 141 -2.20 -3.43 -10.85
CA ASP A 141 -2.39 -4.77 -11.42
C ASP A 141 -1.05 -5.54 -11.45
N GLY A 142 -1.01 -6.69 -10.79
CA GLY A 142 0.18 -7.55 -10.82
C GLY A 142 1.37 -7.04 -9.99
N ALA A 143 1.11 -6.29 -8.90
CA ALA A 143 2.19 -5.80 -8.04
C ALA A 143 2.77 -6.90 -7.13
N THR A 144 4.06 -6.80 -6.83
CA THR A 144 4.73 -7.57 -5.76
C THR A 144 5.35 -6.61 -4.77
N ILE A 145 4.83 -6.61 -3.54
CA ILE A 145 5.21 -5.65 -2.50
C ILE A 145 5.70 -6.43 -1.28
N THR A 146 6.99 -6.27 -0.97
CA THR A 146 7.62 -6.89 0.20
C THR A 146 8.13 -5.79 1.13
N GLY A 147 7.55 -5.71 2.33
CA GLY A 147 7.83 -4.63 3.29
C GLY A 147 8.10 -5.14 4.71
N ALA A 148 8.72 -4.30 5.55
CA ALA A 148 9.04 -4.63 6.95
C ALA A 148 7.87 -4.41 7.92
N ASN A 149 7.27 -3.21 7.92
CA ASN A 149 6.26 -2.80 8.91
C ASN A 149 4.88 -2.60 8.28
N ASP A 150 4.68 -1.55 7.49
CA ASP A 150 3.40 -1.22 6.87
C ASP A 150 3.43 -1.47 5.37
N VAL A 151 2.52 -2.33 4.90
CA VAL A 151 2.47 -2.76 3.50
C VAL A 151 1.07 -2.51 2.95
N GLY A 152 0.98 -1.68 1.91
CA GLY A 152 -0.25 -1.42 1.18
C GLY A 152 -0.02 -1.34 -0.33
N GLY A 153 -1.04 -1.67 -1.13
CA GLY A 153 -0.93 -1.49 -2.58
C GLY A 153 -0.81 -0.02 -2.92
N ILE A 154 -1.73 0.78 -2.38
CA ILE A 154 -1.73 2.23 -2.57
C ILE A 154 -0.71 2.88 -1.64
N VAL A 155 -0.82 2.68 -0.33
CA VAL A 155 0.05 3.36 0.65
C VAL A 155 0.48 2.43 1.77
N GLY A 156 1.74 2.47 2.18
CA GLY A 156 2.19 1.76 3.37
C GLY A 156 1.53 2.33 4.62
N ASN A 157 1.93 3.54 4.98
CA ASN A 157 1.53 4.22 6.20
C ASN A 157 0.94 5.61 5.89
N ALA A 158 -0.31 5.85 6.28
CA ALA A 158 -0.98 7.14 6.10
C ALA A 158 -1.52 7.69 7.43
N TYR A 159 -0.80 8.63 8.04
CA TYR A 159 -1.32 9.39 9.19
C TYR A 159 -2.42 10.39 8.80
N SER A 160 -2.46 10.76 7.51
CA SER A 160 -3.58 11.48 6.90
C SER A 160 -3.51 11.25 5.40
N ALA A 161 -4.50 10.54 4.85
CA ALA A 161 -4.78 10.51 3.42
C ALA A 161 -6.11 9.80 3.18
N ASP A 162 -6.92 10.33 2.26
CA ASP A 162 -8.14 9.65 1.80
C ASP A 162 -7.82 8.79 0.58
N ILE A 163 -8.34 7.56 0.56
CA ILE A 163 -8.20 6.61 -0.55
C ILE A 163 -9.58 6.36 -1.15
N ILE A 164 -9.78 6.76 -2.41
CA ILE A 164 -11.11 6.85 -3.01
C ILE A 164 -11.13 6.20 -4.39
N ASN A 165 -12.06 5.29 -4.63
CA ASN A 165 -12.24 4.68 -5.96
C ASN A 165 -10.96 4.01 -6.50
N CYS A 166 -10.23 3.31 -5.64
CA CYS A 166 -8.99 2.63 -6.00
C CYS A 166 -9.22 1.13 -6.17
N LYS A 167 -8.40 0.50 -7.01
CA LYS A 167 -8.45 -0.95 -7.28
C LYS A 167 -7.06 -1.54 -7.20
N VAL A 168 -6.93 -2.67 -6.50
CA VAL A 168 -5.70 -3.44 -6.47
C VAL A 168 -6.03 -4.89 -6.82
N MET A 169 -5.39 -5.43 -7.85
CA MET A 169 -5.67 -6.78 -8.32
C MET A 169 -4.43 -7.58 -8.69
N ASN A 170 -4.55 -8.90 -8.59
CA ASN A 170 -3.52 -9.87 -8.95
C ASN A 170 -2.18 -9.62 -8.23
N ALA A 171 -2.23 -9.02 -7.04
CA ALA A 171 -1.05 -8.56 -6.32
C ALA A 171 -0.62 -9.52 -5.20
N ILE A 172 0.67 -9.53 -4.90
CA ILE A 172 1.28 -10.33 -3.84
C ILE A 172 1.92 -9.39 -2.81
N PHE A 173 1.54 -9.56 -1.55
CA PHE A 173 2.03 -8.79 -0.41
C PHE A 173 2.71 -9.72 0.59
N ASN A 174 3.95 -9.40 0.96
CA ASN A 174 4.76 -10.23 1.85
C ASN A 174 5.42 -9.40 2.95
N GLY A 175 5.55 -9.99 4.13
CA GLY A 175 6.23 -9.37 5.28
C GLY A 175 5.28 -8.51 6.09
N GLY A 176 5.75 -7.44 6.73
CA GLY A 176 4.90 -6.48 7.42
C GLY A 176 4.39 -6.90 8.81
N THR A 177 4.33 -5.92 9.71
CA THR A 177 3.47 -5.95 10.89
C THR A 177 2.01 -5.65 10.52
N ARG A 178 1.75 -4.82 9.50
CA ARG A 178 0.40 -4.42 9.08
C ARG A 178 0.32 -4.46 7.56
N ILE A 179 -0.54 -5.31 7.03
CA ILE A 179 -0.73 -5.47 5.58
C ILE A 179 -2.19 -5.21 5.22
N GLY A 180 -2.40 -4.38 4.21
CA GLY A 180 -3.69 -4.25 3.53
C GLY A 180 -3.56 -4.20 2.02
N GLY A 181 -4.61 -4.54 1.28
CA GLY A 181 -4.61 -4.36 -0.16
C GLY A 181 -4.52 -2.90 -0.57
N MET A 182 -5.17 -2.00 0.19
CA MET A 182 -5.10 -0.54 -0.01
C MET A 182 -4.02 0.08 0.86
N ALA A 183 -4.07 -0.16 2.18
CA ALA A 183 -3.20 0.47 3.17
C ALA A 183 -2.67 -0.48 4.24
N GLY A 184 -1.41 -0.33 4.65
CA GLY A 184 -0.89 -1.03 5.84
C GLY A 184 -1.47 -0.43 7.13
N LEU A 185 -1.22 0.85 7.36
CA LEU A 185 -1.79 1.68 8.42
C LEU A 185 -2.46 2.92 7.81
N SER A 186 -3.66 3.25 8.24
CA SER A 186 -4.31 4.53 7.88
C SER A 186 -5.13 5.12 9.03
N TYR A 187 -5.12 6.45 9.10
CA TYR A 187 -6.02 7.27 9.92
C TYR A 187 -7.01 8.09 9.05
N GLY A 188 -6.96 7.94 7.72
CA GLY A 188 -7.90 8.57 6.78
C GLY A 188 -8.98 7.62 6.29
N ASP A 189 -9.91 8.14 5.50
CA ASP A 189 -11.05 7.38 4.99
C ASP A 189 -10.65 6.52 3.79
N ILE A 190 -11.27 5.34 3.67
CA ILE A 190 -11.12 4.45 2.51
C ILE A 190 -12.51 4.16 1.94
N THR A 191 -12.79 4.66 0.76
CA THR A 191 -14.14 4.64 0.18
C THR A 191 -14.16 4.09 -1.24
N ASN A 192 -15.10 3.19 -1.52
CA ASN A 192 -15.35 2.63 -2.86
C ASN A 192 -14.12 1.93 -3.46
N CYS A 193 -13.41 1.14 -2.66
CA CYS A 193 -12.16 0.49 -3.06
C CYS A 193 -12.32 -1.02 -3.27
N GLU A 194 -11.61 -1.59 -4.24
CA GLU A 194 -11.70 -3.01 -4.60
C GLU A 194 -10.33 -3.72 -4.50
N VAL A 195 -10.30 -4.89 -3.86
CA VAL A 195 -9.11 -5.76 -3.81
C VAL A 195 -9.47 -7.15 -4.34
N ILE A 196 -8.81 -7.58 -5.43
CA ILE A 196 -9.25 -8.75 -6.21
C ILE A 196 -8.09 -9.70 -6.50
N ASN A 197 -8.27 -10.99 -6.22
CA ASN A 197 -7.28 -12.04 -6.54
C ASN A 197 -5.89 -11.77 -5.95
N CYS A 198 -5.83 -11.19 -4.75
CA CYS A 198 -4.57 -10.86 -4.08
C CYS A 198 -4.16 -11.92 -3.05
N GLN A 199 -2.86 -12.04 -2.83
CA GLN A 199 -2.27 -12.89 -1.80
C GLN A 199 -1.53 -12.02 -0.78
N MET A 200 -1.88 -12.15 0.50
CA MET A 200 -1.29 -11.38 1.59
C MET A 200 -0.75 -12.31 2.65
N THR A 201 0.55 -12.22 2.92
CA THR A 201 1.25 -13.07 3.88
C THR A 201 1.99 -12.24 4.93
N GLY A 202 1.41 -12.17 6.13
CA GLY A 202 2.01 -11.55 7.30
C GLY A 202 2.85 -12.51 8.14
N THR A 203 4.05 -12.08 8.49
CA THR A 203 5.04 -12.90 9.20
C THR A 203 5.28 -12.45 10.64
N ASP A 204 4.88 -11.23 10.99
CA ASP A 204 5.01 -10.67 12.34
C ASP A 204 4.10 -11.40 13.35
N GLU A 205 4.63 -11.75 14.53
CA GLU A 205 3.90 -12.49 15.57
C GLU A 205 2.66 -11.74 16.09
N ASN A 206 2.70 -10.41 16.07
CA ASN A 206 1.63 -9.50 16.43
C ASN A 206 1.02 -8.82 15.19
N GLY A 207 1.20 -9.41 14.01
CA GLY A 207 0.81 -8.83 12.75
C GLY A 207 -0.72 -8.69 12.56
N ALA A 208 -1.10 -7.70 11.77
CA ALA A 208 -2.45 -7.49 11.28
C ALA A 208 -2.46 -7.62 9.74
N VAL A 209 -3.40 -8.38 9.20
CA VAL A 209 -3.58 -8.52 7.75
C VAL A 209 -5.07 -8.34 7.46
N GLY A 210 -5.41 -7.31 6.69
CA GLY A 210 -6.76 -7.09 6.19
C GLY A 210 -6.79 -7.10 4.67
N GLY A 211 -7.90 -7.51 4.04
CA GLY A 211 -8.00 -7.41 2.58
C GLY A 211 -7.99 -5.95 2.09
N ILE A 212 -8.57 -5.01 2.84
CA ILE A 212 -8.51 -3.57 2.52
C ILE A 212 -7.37 -2.89 3.30
N ILE A 213 -7.34 -3.07 4.62
CA ILE A 213 -6.42 -2.36 5.50
C ILE A 213 -5.84 -3.26 6.61
N GLY A 214 -4.55 -3.12 6.90
CA GLY A 214 -3.91 -3.84 8.00
C GLY A 214 -4.43 -3.37 9.36
N LEU A 215 -4.25 -2.09 9.66
CA LEU A 215 -4.77 -1.43 10.87
C LEU A 215 -5.37 -0.08 10.53
N ILE A 216 -6.58 0.16 11.04
CA ILE A 216 -7.18 1.49 11.06
C ILE A 216 -6.93 2.14 12.43
N GLY A 217 -6.27 3.30 12.38
CA GLY A 217 -5.90 4.11 13.54
C GLY A 217 -7.12 4.64 14.28
N GLU A 218 -7.00 5.08 15.53
CA GLU A 218 -8.10 5.78 16.20
C GLU A 218 -8.46 7.10 15.48
N GLY A 219 -9.66 7.63 15.75
CA GLY A 219 -9.96 9.03 15.39
C GLY A 219 -11.21 9.26 14.54
N GLY A 220 -11.99 8.21 14.23
CA GLY A 220 -13.26 8.39 13.54
C GLY A 220 -13.24 8.16 12.04
N SER A 221 -12.22 7.46 11.55
CA SER A 221 -12.07 7.09 10.15
C SER A 221 -13.16 6.11 9.70
N VAL A 222 -13.49 6.18 8.41
CA VAL A 222 -14.57 5.40 7.79
C VAL A 222 -14.02 4.54 6.66
N ILE A 223 -14.30 3.24 6.72
CA ILE A 223 -14.17 2.33 5.58
C ILE A 223 -15.57 2.10 5.01
N ASP A 224 -15.82 2.61 3.82
CA ASP A 224 -17.15 2.60 3.19
C ASP A 224 -17.10 1.91 1.83
N SER A 225 -18.07 1.02 1.59
CA SER A 225 -18.34 0.47 0.26
C SER A 225 -17.12 -0.20 -0.38
N CYS A 226 -16.28 -0.85 0.43
CA CYS A 226 -15.09 -1.55 -0.05
C CYS A 226 -15.37 -3.05 -0.29
N ASN A 227 -14.77 -3.62 -1.33
CA ASN A 227 -14.99 -5.00 -1.73
C ASN A 227 -13.69 -5.80 -1.81
N VAL A 228 -13.70 -7.02 -1.26
CA VAL A 228 -12.59 -7.96 -1.34
C VAL A 228 -13.08 -9.27 -1.95
N ASN A 229 -12.44 -9.70 -3.04
CA ASN A 229 -12.89 -10.87 -3.81
C ASN A 229 -11.73 -11.80 -4.18
N GLY A 230 -11.89 -13.10 -3.98
CA GLY A 230 -10.89 -14.09 -4.44
C GLY A 230 -9.52 -13.97 -3.75
N CYS A 231 -9.46 -13.37 -2.56
CA CYS A 231 -8.19 -13.07 -1.91
C CYS A 231 -7.80 -14.15 -0.89
N THR A 232 -6.50 -14.33 -0.70
CA THR A 232 -5.94 -15.19 0.35
C THR A 232 -5.15 -14.33 1.34
N MET A 233 -5.60 -14.30 2.59
CA MET A 233 -5.00 -13.55 3.69
C MET A 233 -4.54 -14.52 4.77
N VAL A 234 -3.24 -14.55 5.00
CA VAL A 234 -2.59 -15.45 5.96
C VAL A 234 -1.68 -14.65 6.87
N GLY A 235 -1.76 -14.91 8.17
CA GLY A 235 -0.80 -14.36 9.12
C GLY A 235 -0.96 -14.95 10.51
N ASN A 236 -0.32 -14.33 11.50
CA ASN A 236 -0.25 -14.91 12.83
C ASN A 236 -1.43 -14.52 13.72
N ARG A 237 -1.73 -13.23 13.85
CA ARG A 237 -2.62 -12.72 14.91
C ARG A 237 -3.95 -12.15 14.41
N LYS A 238 -3.97 -11.04 13.68
CA LYS A 238 -5.22 -10.27 13.46
C LYS A 238 -5.56 -10.24 11.99
N ILE A 239 -6.30 -11.25 11.51
CA ILE A 239 -6.49 -11.52 10.08
C ILE A 239 -7.95 -11.36 9.70
N ALA A 240 -8.26 -10.58 8.66
CA ALA A 240 -9.62 -10.46 8.17
C ALA A 240 -9.77 -10.02 6.73
N GLY A 241 -11.00 -10.15 6.21
CA GLY A 241 -11.32 -9.76 4.85
C GLY A 241 -11.33 -8.26 4.61
N ILE A 242 -11.74 -7.42 5.57
CA ILE A 242 -11.66 -5.94 5.41
C ILE A 242 -10.51 -5.36 6.20
N ALA A 243 -10.57 -5.44 7.53
CA ALA A 243 -9.60 -4.79 8.42
C ALA A 243 -8.98 -5.79 9.39
N GLY A 244 -7.66 -5.93 9.35
CA GLY A 244 -6.94 -6.82 10.26
C GLY A 244 -7.17 -6.42 11.72
N ALA A 245 -6.93 -5.15 12.05
CA ALA A 245 -7.18 -4.57 13.36
C ALA A 245 -7.92 -3.23 13.25
N ILE A 246 -8.85 -2.99 14.18
CA ILE A 246 -9.63 -1.75 14.21
C ILE A 246 -9.55 -1.12 15.59
N GLN A 247 -9.07 0.12 15.66
CA GLN A 247 -9.12 0.91 16.89
C GLN A 247 -10.49 1.59 17.07
N TYR A 248 -10.74 2.05 18.29
CA TYR A 248 -11.98 2.67 18.74
C TYR A 248 -12.33 3.94 17.95
N GLY A 249 -13.63 4.24 17.86
CA GLY A 249 -14.14 5.43 17.17
C GLY A 249 -14.43 5.26 15.68
N ASN A 250 -13.94 4.19 15.05
CA ASN A 250 -14.04 4.02 13.60
C ASN A 250 -15.34 3.35 13.13
N THR A 251 -15.64 3.49 11.85
CA THR A 251 -16.81 2.87 11.20
C THR A 251 -16.40 2.03 10.00
N ILE A 252 -16.90 0.80 9.91
CA ILE A 252 -16.84 -0.02 8.70
C ILE A 252 -18.27 -0.24 8.22
N LYS A 253 -18.58 0.23 7.01
CA LYS A 253 -19.92 0.10 6.46
C LYS A 253 -19.98 -0.26 4.99
N GLY A 254 -21.05 -0.96 4.59
CA GLY A 254 -21.30 -1.31 3.19
C GLY A 254 -20.22 -2.17 2.54
N CYS A 255 -19.34 -2.79 3.33
CA CYS A 255 -18.22 -3.55 2.79
C CYS A 255 -18.59 -5.01 2.52
N THR A 256 -17.99 -5.60 1.49
CA THR A 256 -18.25 -6.98 1.09
C THR A 256 -16.95 -7.79 1.05
N VAL A 257 -16.99 -9.01 1.56
CA VAL A 257 -15.92 -10.00 1.38
C VAL A 257 -16.51 -11.24 0.72
N ASN A 258 -15.96 -11.61 -0.42
CA ASN A 258 -16.47 -12.70 -1.26
C ASN A 258 -15.38 -13.72 -1.61
N SER A 259 -15.72 -15.00 -1.57
CA SER A 259 -14.90 -16.13 -2.06
C SER A 259 -13.42 -16.04 -1.68
N SER A 260 -13.14 -15.76 -0.40
CA SER A 260 -11.80 -15.46 0.11
C SER A 260 -11.40 -16.41 1.25
N THR A 261 -10.09 -16.61 1.39
CA THR A 261 -9.49 -17.43 2.44
C THR A 261 -8.79 -16.54 3.47
N ILE A 262 -9.17 -16.70 4.74
CA ILE A 262 -8.68 -15.94 5.89
C ILE A 262 -8.14 -16.95 6.90
N ARG A 263 -6.84 -16.88 7.20
CA ARG A 263 -6.19 -17.82 8.11
C ARG A 263 -5.26 -17.13 9.09
N ALA A 264 -5.59 -17.23 10.37
CA ALA A 264 -4.72 -16.87 11.49
C ALA A 264 -4.04 -18.12 12.08
N THR A 265 -2.73 -18.10 12.29
CA THR A 265 -2.00 -19.22 12.92
C THR A 265 -0.83 -18.72 13.75
N VAL A 266 -0.92 -18.81 15.08
CA VAL A 266 0.22 -18.55 15.97
C VAL A 266 1.07 -19.81 16.15
N LYS A 267 2.38 -19.75 15.90
CA LYS A 267 3.28 -20.93 15.98
C LYS A 267 3.68 -21.34 17.40
N PHE A 268 3.65 -20.43 18.37
CA PHE A 268 3.94 -20.73 19.78
C PHE A 268 3.11 -19.86 20.72
N SER A 269 2.27 -20.48 21.55
CA SER A 269 1.88 -19.84 22.80
C SER A 269 3.11 -19.84 23.70
N SER A 270 3.61 -18.69 24.13
CA SER A 270 4.31 -18.62 25.40
C SER A 270 3.30 -19.01 26.48
N ILE A 271 3.19 -20.32 26.70
CA ILE A 271 2.70 -20.93 27.93
C ILE A 271 3.57 -20.28 29.00
N LEU A 272 3.10 -19.21 29.65
CA LEU A 272 3.54 -18.74 30.96
C LEU A 272 2.81 -17.46 31.44
N THR A 273 1.89 -16.85 30.68
CA THR A 273 0.98 -15.85 31.27
C THR A 273 -0.48 -16.08 30.87
N PRO A 274 -1.44 -16.03 31.82
CA PRO A 274 -2.87 -16.21 31.54
C PRO A 274 -3.51 -14.98 30.87
N ILE A 275 -2.73 -14.16 30.17
CA ILE A 275 -3.21 -12.93 29.54
C ILE A 275 -3.44 -13.20 28.06
N ILE A 276 -4.65 -12.93 27.61
CA ILE A 276 -5.21 -13.06 26.26
C ILE A 276 -4.55 -12.07 25.25
N LYS A 277 -3.23 -11.90 25.30
CA LYS A 277 -2.53 -10.84 24.53
C LYS A 277 -2.09 -11.26 23.12
N ASN A 278 -2.05 -12.56 22.80
CA ASN A 278 -1.49 -13.09 21.55
C ASN A 278 -2.40 -14.16 20.90
N ALA A 279 -3.66 -13.80 20.68
CA ALA A 279 -4.66 -14.69 20.10
C ALA A 279 -4.63 -14.69 18.56
N ALA A 280 -4.68 -15.86 17.92
CA ALA A 280 -4.91 -15.97 16.48
C ALA A 280 -6.38 -15.63 16.18
N ALA A 281 -6.68 -14.36 15.93
CA ALA A 281 -7.99 -13.83 15.58
C ALA A 281 -8.23 -13.81 14.06
N ALA A 282 -9.30 -14.46 13.62
CA ALA A 282 -9.71 -14.50 12.21
C ALA A 282 -11.17 -14.06 12.04
N GLY A 283 -11.42 -12.96 11.32
CA GLY A 283 -12.77 -12.46 11.07
C GLY A 283 -13.07 -12.27 9.60
N GLY A 284 -14.30 -12.46 9.14
CA GLY A 284 -14.63 -12.13 7.75
C GLY A 284 -14.53 -10.64 7.47
N ILE A 285 -15.00 -9.77 8.37
CA ILE A 285 -14.86 -8.29 8.22
C ILE A 285 -13.71 -7.75 9.07
N ALA A 286 -13.66 -8.08 10.36
CA ALA A 286 -12.70 -7.54 11.31
C ALA A 286 -11.91 -8.63 12.03
N GLY A 287 -10.57 -8.56 12.02
CA GLY A 287 -9.74 -9.57 12.66
C GLY A 287 -9.81 -9.40 14.17
N GLU A 288 -9.35 -8.26 14.64
CA GLU A 288 -9.48 -7.82 16.03
C GLU A 288 -10.06 -6.42 16.13
N VAL A 289 -11.02 -6.27 17.04
CA VAL A 289 -11.55 -4.98 17.45
C VAL A 289 -10.92 -4.56 18.78
N ILE A 290 -10.43 -3.32 18.86
CA ILE A 290 -9.77 -2.76 20.03
C ILE A 290 -10.62 -1.61 20.58
N GLY A 291 -11.48 -1.93 21.55
CA GLY A 291 -12.41 -0.97 22.15
C GLY A 291 -11.83 -0.20 23.34
N THR A 292 -12.24 1.07 23.46
CA THR A 292 -12.12 1.90 24.68
C THR A 292 -13.51 2.49 24.98
N SER A 293 -13.63 3.65 25.64
CA SER A 293 -14.93 4.31 25.89
C SER A 293 -15.64 4.80 24.62
N THR A 294 -14.92 4.96 23.49
CA THR A 294 -15.51 5.42 22.23
C THR A 294 -16.03 4.23 21.42
N LEU A 295 -17.30 4.30 21.02
CA LEU A 295 -17.94 3.26 20.21
C LEU A 295 -17.34 3.19 18.81
N MET A 296 -17.25 1.98 18.27
CA MET A 296 -17.07 1.74 16.84
C MET A 296 -18.37 1.21 16.22
N THR A 297 -18.45 1.22 14.89
CA THR A 297 -19.62 0.74 14.16
C THR A 297 -19.23 -0.24 13.05
N LEU A 298 -19.88 -1.40 12.99
CA LEU A 298 -19.91 -2.26 11.81
C LEU A 298 -21.35 -2.32 11.31
N GLN A 299 -21.58 -1.80 10.11
CA GLN A 299 -22.93 -1.62 9.57
C GLN A 299 -23.05 -2.10 8.12
N ASP A 300 -24.15 -2.79 7.79
CA ASP A 300 -24.48 -3.14 6.39
C ASP A 300 -23.35 -3.91 5.66
N ASN A 301 -22.51 -4.66 6.37
CA ASN A 301 -21.42 -5.44 5.78
C ASN A 301 -21.87 -6.85 5.40
N THR A 302 -21.28 -7.42 4.35
CA THR A 302 -21.64 -8.74 3.83
C THR A 302 -20.43 -9.65 3.70
N VAL A 303 -20.54 -10.87 4.18
CA VAL A 303 -19.60 -11.97 3.87
C VAL A 303 -20.34 -12.99 3.01
N SER A 304 -19.78 -13.36 1.86
CA SER A 304 -20.50 -14.12 0.82
C SER A 304 -19.60 -15.08 0.04
N GLY A 305 -20.22 -15.99 -0.73
CA GLY A 305 -19.50 -16.93 -1.58
C GLY A 305 -18.76 -18.02 -0.79
N ASP A 306 -17.74 -18.61 -1.41
CA ASP A 306 -16.99 -19.73 -0.82
C ASP A 306 -15.89 -19.21 0.11
N MET A 307 -16.27 -18.97 1.36
CA MET A 307 -15.40 -18.40 2.39
C MET A 307 -14.74 -19.47 3.24
N THR A 308 -13.45 -19.26 3.53
CA THR A 308 -12.71 -20.03 4.54
C THR A 308 -12.21 -19.09 5.62
N VAL A 309 -12.67 -19.26 6.86
CA VAL A 309 -12.18 -18.48 8.01
C VAL A 309 -11.63 -19.43 9.07
N GLN A 310 -10.31 -19.42 9.25
CA GLN A 310 -9.60 -20.37 10.10
C GLN A 310 -8.71 -19.67 11.13
N SER A 311 -8.72 -20.23 12.34
CA SER A 311 -7.77 -19.91 13.40
C SER A 311 -7.33 -21.21 14.07
N ASN A 312 -6.05 -21.35 14.42
CA ASN A 312 -5.58 -22.45 15.26
C ASN A 312 -6.00 -22.32 16.74
N GLN A 313 -6.69 -21.23 17.09
CA GLN A 313 -7.35 -21.02 18.37
C GLN A 313 -8.85 -20.76 18.11
N ASN A 314 -9.61 -21.85 17.96
CA ASN A 314 -11.01 -21.84 17.47
C ASN A 314 -11.99 -20.88 18.17
N LYS A 315 -11.68 -20.35 19.36
CA LYS A 315 -12.51 -19.36 20.07
C LYS A 315 -12.34 -17.92 19.54
N PHE A 316 -11.33 -17.66 18.73
CA PHE A 316 -11.04 -16.34 18.14
C PHE A 316 -11.28 -16.34 16.63
N ARG A 317 -12.40 -16.92 16.20
CA ARG A 317 -12.80 -16.88 14.80
C ARG A 317 -14.28 -16.54 14.68
N GLY A 318 -14.61 -15.68 13.72
CA GLY A 318 -15.98 -15.30 13.46
C GLY A 318 -16.20 -14.95 11.99
N TRP A 319 -17.43 -15.15 11.51
CA TRP A 319 -17.77 -14.69 10.17
C TRP A 319 -17.70 -13.16 10.07
N LEU A 320 -18.02 -12.43 11.15
CA LEU A 320 -17.93 -10.97 11.18
C LEU A 320 -16.65 -10.49 11.87
N ILE A 321 -16.50 -10.81 13.17
CA ILE A 321 -15.38 -10.36 14.03
C ILE A 321 -14.63 -11.59 14.56
N GLY A 322 -13.30 -11.61 14.46
CA GLY A 322 -12.46 -12.67 15.02
C GLY A 322 -12.28 -12.59 16.53
N SER A 323 -11.87 -11.43 17.05
CA SER A 323 -11.75 -11.18 18.49
C SER A 323 -12.07 -9.73 18.86
N MET A 324 -12.35 -9.52 20.15
CA MET A 324 -12.51 -8.20 20.75
C MET A 324 -11.59 -8.08 21.96
N THR A 325 -10.74 -7.06 21.98
CA THR A 325 -9.85 -6.75 23.12
C THR A 325 -10.34 -5.50 23.84
N TYR A 326 -10.36 -5.59 25.17
CA TYR A 326 -11.05 -4.69 26.08
C TYR A 326 -10.09 -3.96 27.02
N ARG A 327 -10.31 -2.64 27.21
CA ARG A 327 -9.59 -1.84 28.22
C ARG A 327 -10.45 -1.39 29.42
N SER A 328 -11.79 -1.43 29.37
CA SER A 328 -12.69 -1.05 30.49
C SER A 328 -14.15 -1.42 30.19
N GLY A 329 -15.05 -1.50 31.19
CA GLY A 329 -16.54 -1.34 31.14
C GLY A 329 -17.53 -2.20 30.31
N THR A 330 -17.77 -1.83 29.06
CA THR A 330 -19.11 -1.71 28.44
C THR A 330 -19.13 -2.31 27.01
N GLN A 331 -20.26 -2.26 26.30
CA GLN A 331 -20.37 -2.62 24.87
C GLN A 331 -19.78 -1.50 24.00
N TYR A 332 -18.87 -1.82 23.07
CA TYR A 332 -18.11 -0.84 22.26
C TYR A 332 -18.27 -0.93 20.76
N VAL A 333 -19.08 -1.89 20.32
CA VAL A 333 -19.32 -2.12 18.91
C VAL A 333 -20.81 -2.08 18.68
N THR A 334 -21.23 -1.18 17.80
CA THR A 334 -22.58 -1.18 17.24
C THR A 334 -22.56 -2.07 16.00
N LEU A 335 -23.43 -3.09 16.00
CA LEU A 335 -23.60 -4.01 14.88
C LEU A 335 -25.00 -3.83 14.31
N THR A 336 -25.08 -3.40 13.06
CA THR A 336 -26.37 -3.11 12.40
C THR A 336 -26.38 -3.77 11.02
N ASN A 337 -27.40 -4.58 10.72
CA ASN A 337 -27.67 -5.12 9.36
C ASN A 337 -26.51 -5.86 8.67
N ASN A 338 -25.55 -6.43 9.41
CA ASN A 338 -24.49 -7.24 8.80
C ASN A 338 -25.03 -8.62 8.41
N GLN A 339 -24.54 -9.18 7.30
CA GLN A 339 -25.06 -10.41 6.70
C GLN A 339 -23.95 -11.44 6.44
N ASP A 340 -24.26 -12.70 6.74
CA ASP A 340 -23.50 -13.86 6.30
C ASP A 340 -24.32 -14.62 5.26
N LEU A 341 -23.85 -14.57 4.01
CA LEU A 341 -24.41 -15.25 2.84
C LEU A 341 -23.39 -16.25 2.27
N SER A 342 -22.42 -16.69 3.08
CA SER A 342 -21.30 -17.49 2.60
C SER A 342 -21.47 -18.98 2.88
N ASN A 343 -20.84 -19.80 2.04
CA ASN A 343 -20.69 -21.24 2.26
C ASN A 343 -19.49 -21.47 3.19
N LEU A 344 -19.61 -21.09 4.46
CA LEU A 344 -18.49 -21.16 5.41
C LEU A 344 -18.04 -22.60 5.65
N THR A 345 -16.80 -22.88 5.29
CA THR A 345 -16.12 -24.11 5.70
C THR A 345 -15.21 -23.83 6.90
N GLY A 346 -15.28 -24.72 7.90
CA GLY A 346 -14.52 -24.61 9.15
C GLY A 346 -15.26 -23.98 10.33
N ALA A 347 -16.54 -23.62 10.22
CA ALA A 347 -17.32 -23.06 11.31
C ALA A 347 -17.96 -24.14 12.22
N GLY A 348 -17.62 -24.12 13.51
CA GLY A 348 -18.63 -24.34 14.55
C GLY A 348 -19.28 -22.97 14.77
N VAL A 349 -20.61 -22.91 14.74
CA VAL A 349 -21.48 -21.71 14.79
C VAL A 349 -20.79 -20.49 15.44
N PRO A 350 -20.57 -19.35 14.74
CA PRO A 350 -19.77 -18.26 15.30
C PRO A 350 -20.60 -17.40 16.25
N GLU A 351 -20.24 -17.37 17.53
CA GLU A 351 -20.58 -16.26 18.40
C GLU A 351 -19.90 -15.00 17.86
N ILE A 352 -20.61 -13.88 17.83
CA ILE A 352 -20.02 -12.54 17.71
C ILE A 352 -18.93 -12.49 18.78
N GLY A 353 -17.64 -12.53 18.38
CA GLY A 353 -16.48 -12.89 19.20
C GLY A 353 -16.70 -12.92 20.72
N THR A 354 -16.53 -14.07 21.37
CA THR A 354 -16.72 -14.15 22.82
C THR A 354 -15.78 -13.23 23.58
N LYS A 355 -16.34 -12.58 24.61
CA LYS A 355 -15.62 -11.92 25.70
C LYS A 355 -14.51 -12.79 26.30
#